data_AF-A0A9D7WFS5-F1
#
_entry.id   AF-A0A9D7WFS5-F1
#
_cell.length_a   1.000
_cell.length_b   1.000
_cell.length_c   1.000
_cell.angle_alpha   90.00
_cell.angle_beta   90.00
_cell.angle_gamma   90.00
#
_symmetry.space_group_name_H-M   'P 1'
#
loop_
_entity.id
_entity.type
_entity.pdbx_description
1 polymer ?
#
loop_
_entity_poly.entity_id
_entity_poly.type
_entity_poly.pdbx_seq_one_letter_code
_entity_poly.pdbx_strand_id
1 'polypeptide(L)'
;MRAYELHEDLKAWFGKGKQGGAGGGGWDAYDSSGNRIGKCGDTKGKSKPKCLSKSAAAKLRNADKDGDGKKDGKAGIARAVKRKRRQDPNKNRRGKAKNVSN
;
A
#
# COMPACT_ATOMS: atom_id res chain seq x y z
N MET A 1 10.86 -36.05 18.71
CA MET A 1 10.09 -34.84 18.36
C MET A 1 10.42 -34.48 16.92
N ARG A 2 9.46 -34.57 15.99
CA ARG A 2 9.66 -34.14 14.59
C ARG A 2 9.54 -32.63 14.54
N ALA A 3 10.66 -31.94 14.32
CA ALA A 3 10.64 -30.55 13.90
C ALA A 3 10.02 -30.51 12.50
N TYR A 4 8.88 -29.84 12.35
CA TYR A 4 8.31 -29.55 11.06
C TYR A 4 9.15 -28.43 10.44
N GLU A 5 9.78 -28.72 9.31
CA GLU A 5 10.54 -27.76 8.53
C GLU A 5 9.53 -26.80 7.88
N LEU A 6 9.40 -25.58 8.43
CA LEU A 6 8.54 -24.55 7.86
C LEU A 6 9.16 -24.03 6.57
N HIS A 7 8.76 -24.58 5.43
CA HIS A 7 9.11 -24.11 4.08
C HIS A 7 8.32 -22.83 3.69
N GLU A 8 8.15 -21.89 4.61
CA GLU A 8 7.44 -20.64 4.36
C GLU A 8 8.43 -19.56 3.89
N ASP A 9 8.53 -19.36 2.56
CA ASP A 9 9.27 -18.23 2.00
C ASP A 9 8.47 -16.94 2.25
N LEU A 10 9.06 -15.94 2.92
CA LEU A 10 8.47 -14.60 3.06
C LEU A 10 8.10 -14.01 1.68
N LYS A 11 8.76 -14.45 0.61
CA LYS A 11 8.41 -14.11 -0.78
C LYS A 11 7.06 -14.69 -1.21
N ALA A 12 6.51 -15.71 -0.57
CA ALA A 12 5.12 -16.14 -0.79
C ALA A 12 4.12 -15.12 -0.20
N TRP A 13 4.47 -14.49 0.91
CA TRP A 13 3.68 -13.42 1.56
C TRP A 13 3.82 -12.07 0.87
N PHE A 14 4.97 -11.79 0.24
CA PHE A 14 5.24 -10.55 -0.50
C PHE A 14 5.22 -10.70 -2.02
N GLY A 15 5.08 -11.92 -2.55
CA GLY A 15 5.10 -12.24 -3.97
C GLY A 15 3.73 -12.15 -4.64
N LYS A 16 3.70 -12.49 -5.94
CA LYS A 16 2.54 -12.49 -6.86
C LYS A 16 1.47 -13.54 -6.47
N GLY A 17 1.05 -13.59 -5.20
CA GLY A 17 0.01 -14.49 -4.69
C GLY A 17 -1.39 -14.02 -5.10
N LYS A 18 -2.35 -14.93 -5.31
CA LYS A 18 -3.66 -14.66 -5.94
C LYS A 18 -4.61 -13.73 -5.16
N GLN A 19 -4.21 -13.17 -4.01
CA GLN A 19 -5.02 -12.24 -3.20
C GLN A 19 -4.29 -10.90 -2.95
N GLY A 20 -4.96 -9.79 -3.28
CA GLY A 20 -4.43 -8.42 -3.12
C GLY A 20 -4.30 -7.65 -4.44
N GLY A 21 -4.57 -6.34 -4.40
CA GLY A 21 -4.45 -5.42 -5.55
C GLY A 21 -5.44 -5.63 -6.71
N ALA A 22 -5.57 -4.63 -7.57
CA ALA A 22 -6.23 -4.78 -8.87
C ALA A 22 -5.29 -5.56 -9.81
N GLY A 23 -5.75 -6.71 -10.34
CA GLY A 23 -5.00 -7.56 -11.27
C GLY A 23 -4.27 -8.77 -10.67
N GLY A 24 -4.63 -9.21 -9.45
CA GLY A 24 -4.00 -10.33 -8.77
C GLY A 24 -2.73 -9.91 -8.01
N GLY A 25 -2.62 -10.37 -6.77
CA GLY A 25 -1.52 -10.19 -5.82
C GLY A 25 -1.04 -8.80 -5.44
N GLY A 26 -0.86 -8.62 -4.14
CA GLY A 26 -0.02 -7.56 -3.58
C GLY A 26 -0.73 -6.24 -3.30
N TRP A 27 0.08 -5.23 -3.01
CA TRP A 27 -0.38 -3.89 -2.66
C TRP A 27 -0.23 -2.99 -3.88
N ASP A 28 -1.24 -2.16 -4.17
CA ASP A 28 -1.17 -1.15 -5.22
C ASP A 28 -0.65 0.17 -4.63
N ALA A 29 0.14 0.90 -5.42
CA ALA A 29 0.60 2.23 -5.06
C ALA A 29 -0.39 3.30 -5.53
N TYR A 30 -0.75 4.22 -4.63
CA TYR A 30 -1.66 5.33 -4.90
C TYR A 30 -0.99 6.69 -4.65
N ASP A 31 -1.21 7.63 -5.56
CA ASP A 31 -0.69 9.01 -5.47
C ASP A 31 -1.57 9.93 -4.60
N SER A 32 -1.15 11.18 -4.42
CA SER A 32 -1.89 12.19 -3.64
C SER A 32 -3.17 12.68 -4.31
N SER A 33 -3.46 12.23 -5.53
CA SER A 33 -4.70 12.48 -6.28
C SER A 33 -5.67 11.30 -6.15
N GLY A 34 -5.26 10.20 -5.51
CA GLY A 34 -6.06 8.99 -5.34
C GLY A 34 -6.04 8.05 -6.54
N ASN A 35 -5.14 8.28 -7.51
CA ASN A 35 -4.97 7.42 -8.67
C ASN A 35 -4.02 6.28 -8.37
N ARG A 36 -4.29 5.12 -8.97
CA ARG A 36 -3.37 3.97 -8.94
C ARG A 36 -2.23 4.26 -9.92
N ILE A 37 -0.99 4.19 -9.44
CA ILE A 37 0.22 4.50 -10.22
C ILE A 37 1.12 3.27 -10.46
N GLY A 38 0.66 2.08 -10.07
CA GLY A 38 1.38 0.82 -10.25
C GLY A 38 1.27 -0.09 -9.03
N LYS A 39 2.13 -1.11 -8.97
CA LYS A 39 2.29 -1.95 -7.79
C LYS A 39 3.19 -1.26 -6.75
N CYS A 40 2.95 -1.53 -5.48
CA CYS A 40 3.79 -1.06 -4.40
C CYS A 40 5.17 -1.72 -4.51
N GLY A 41 6.24 -0.92 -4.42
CA GLY A 41 7.62 -1.38 -4.57
C GLY A 41 8.18 -1.12 -5.97
N ASP A 42 7.35 -1.19 -7.01
CA ASP A 42 7.78 -0.98 -8.41
C ASP A 42 7.77 0.49 -8.85
N THR A 43 7.11 1.36 -8.07
CA THR A 43 7.02 2.79 -8.40
C THR A 43 8.38 3.46 -8.29
N LYS A 44 8.92 3.92 -9.42
CA LYS A 44 10.12 4.74 -9.48
C LYS A 44 9.75 6.21 -9.28
N GLY A 45 10.30 6.88 -8.26
CA GLY A 45 10.13 8.33 -8.07
C GLY A 45 10.11 8.81 -6.62
N LYS A 46 10.15 10.14 -6.43
CA LYS A 46 10.14 10.81 -5.11
C LYS A 46 8.76 10.92 -4.47
N SER A 47 7.69 10.67 -5.23
CA SER A 47 6.35 10.67 -4.67
C SER A 47 6.32 9.57 -3.60
N LYS A 48 5.86 9.88 -2.39
CA LYS A 48 5.65 8.89 -1.33
C LYS A 48 4.23 8.35 -1.49
N PRO A 49 3.98 7.33 -2.34
CA PRO A 49 2.64 6.79 -2.51
C PRO A 49 2.19 6.08 -1.24
N LYS A 50 0.88 5.93 -1.08
CA LYS A 50 0.32 4.99 -0.09
C LYS A 50 0.14 3.65 -0.79
N CYS A 51 0.74 2.61 -0.21
CA CYS A 51 0.47 1.25 -0.64
C CYS A 51 -0.81 0.76 0.03
N LEU A 52 -1.78 0.29 -0.76
CA LEU A 52 -3.08 -0.21 -0.28
C LEU A 52 -3.42 -1.54 -0.96
N SER A 53 -4.04 -2.46 -0.22
CA SER A 53 -4.69 -3.63 -0.80
C SER A 53 -5.95 -3.21 -1.57
N LYS A 54 -6.48 -4.11 -2.42
CA LYS A 54 -7.73 -3.88 -3.17
C LYS A 54 -8.89 -3.58 -2.22
N SER A 55 -9.02 -4.36 -1.15
CA SER A 55 -10.07 -4.19 -0.14
C SER A 55 -9.92 -2.89 0.64
N ALA A 56 -8.70 -2.51 1.03
CA ALA A 56 -8.47 -1.23 1.71
C ALA A 56 -8.75 -0.02 0.80
N ALA A 57 -8.36 -0.09 -0.47
CA ALA A 57 -8.68 0.96 -1.44
C ALA A 57 -10.19 1.07 -1.69
N ALA A 58 -10.91 -0.06 -1.77
CA ALA A 58 -12.36 -0.07 -1.89
C ALA A 58 -13.06 0.52 -0.66
N LYS A 59 -12.61 0.17 0.55
CA LYS A 59 -13.12 0.76 1.81
C LYS A 59 -12.96 2.28 1.83
N LEU A 60 -11.81 2.79 1.40
CA LEU A 60 -11.57 4.24 1.35
C LEU A 60 -12.39 4.94 0.25
N ARG A 61 -12.68 4.26 -0.87
CA ARG A 61 -13.55 4.80 -1.91
C ARG A 61 -15.01 4.83 -1.50
N ASN A 62 -15.46 3.82 -0.76
CA ASN A 62 -16.84 3.68 -0.34
C ASN A 62 -17.14 4.34 1.01
N ALA A 63 -16.14 4.92 1.67
CA ALA A 63 -16.36 5.70 2.88
C ALA A 63 -17.16 6.96 2.55
N ASP A 64 -17.88 7.45 3.54
CA ASP A 64 -18.55 8.75 3.55
C ASP A 64 -18.10 9.42 4.84
N LYS A 65 -17.02 10.20 4.77
CA LYS A 65 -16.39 10.77 5.98
C LYS A 65 -16.95 12.13 6.35
N ASP A 66 -17.53 12.82 5.38
CA ASP A 66 -18.20 14.11 5.51
C ASP A 66 -19.67 13.94 5.94
N GLY A 67 -20.24 12.75 5.80
CA GLY A 67 -21.63 12.45 6.14
C GLY A 67 -22.63 13.05 5.15
N ASP A 68 -22.20 13.30 3.91
CA ASP A 68 -23.02 13.95 2.88
C ASP A 68 -23.86 12.95 2.06
N GLY A 69 -23.79 11.66 2.42
CA GLY A 69 -24.45 10.57 1.73
C GLY A 69 -23.75 10.14 0.44
N LYS A 70 -22.59 10.74 0.10
CA LYS A 70 -21.81 10.40 -1.10
C LYS A 70 -20.54 9.66 -0.71
N LYS A 71 -20.11 8.82 -1.64
CA LYS A 71 -18.86 8.08 -1.51
C LYS A 71 -17.67 8.99 -1.77
N ASP A 72 -16.72 8.97 -0.85
CA ASP A 72 -15.41 9.62 -0.89
C ASP A 72 -14.64 9.41 -2.21
N GLY A 73 -14.86 8.28 -2.88
CA GLY A 73 -14.24 7.95 -4.16
C GLY A 73 -12.71 8.07 -4.12
N LYS A 74 -12.13 8.70 -5.14
CA LYS A 74 -10.66 8.94 -5.19
C LYS A 74 -10.19 9.87 -4.07
N ALA A 75 -11.03 10.80 -3.60
CA ALA A 75 -10.67 11.75 -2.56
C ALA A 75 -10.37 11.06 -1.23
N GLY A 76 -11.07 9.97 -0.89
CA GLY A 76 -10.77 9.16 0.30
C GLY A 76 -9.34 8.59 0.28
N ILE A 77 -8.89 8.09 -0.87
CA ILE A 77 -7.52 7.60 -1.05
C ILE A 77 -6.52 8.75 -1.02
N ALA A 78 -6.81 9.86 -1.71
CA ALA A 78 -5.98 11.06 -1.70
C ALA A 78 -5.74 11.59 -0.26
N ARG A 79 -6.80 11.68 0.54
CA ARG A 79 -6.74 12.03 1.97
C ARG A 79 -5.84 11.08 2.75
N ALA A 80 -5.94 9.77 2.51
CA ALA A 80 -5.08 8.77 3.16
C ALA A 80 -3.60 8.93 2.79
N VAL A 81 -3.29 9.25 1.53
CA VAL A 81 -1.92 9.49 1.06
C VAL A 81 -1.35 10.77 1.67
N LYS A 82 -2.12 11.86 1.67
CA LYS A 82 -1.73 13.14 2.29
C LYS A 82 -1.51 12.97 3.79
N ARG A 83 -2.39 12.25 4.50
CA ARG A 83 -2.25 11.94 5.92
C ARG A 83 -0.95 11.17 6.21
N LYS A 84 -0.65 10.12 5.43
CA LYS A 84 0.63 9.39 5.54
C LYS A 84 1.83 10.33 5.43
N ARG A 85 1.84 11.23 4.44
CA ARG A 85 2.95 12.17 4.23
C ARG A 85 3.08 13.20 5.36
N ARG A 86 1.96 13.64 5.92
CA ARG A 86 1.92 14.60 7.05
C ARG A 86 2.43 13.95 8.35
N GLN A 87 2.04 12.72 8.60
CA GLN A 87 2.39 11.95 9.80
C GLN A 87 3.73 11.23 9.71
N ASP A 88 4.44 11.33 8.58
CA ASP A 88 5.76 10.72 8.43
C ASP A 88 6.78 11.53 9.27
N PRO A 89 7.32 10.95 10.37
CA PRO A 89 8.26 11.66 11.23
C PRO A 89 9.60 11.90 10.55
N ASN A 90 9.92 11.14 9.49
CA ASN A 90 11.16 11.30 8.74
C ASN A 90 10.87 11.43 7.24
N LYS A 91 10.47 12.65 6.86
CA LYS A 91 10.15 13.00 5.48
C LYS A 91 11.31 12.78 4.50
N ASN A 92 12.55 12.85 4.97
CA ASN A 92 13.74 12.76 4.14
C ASN A 92 14.60 11.53 4.47
N ARG A 93 13.98 10.43 4.93
CA ARG A 93 14.71 9.19 5.24
C ARG A 93 15.52 8.73 4.03
N ARG A 94 16.85 8.76 4.20
CA ARG A 94 17.87 8.25 3.27
C ARG A 94 18.58 7.07 3.95
N GLY A 95 19.25 6.24 3.15
CA GLY A 95 20.07 5.13 3.65
C GLY A 95 19.59 3.76 3.20
N LYS A 96 20.44 2.76 3.41
CA LYS A 96 20.18 1.35 3.07
C LYS A 96 19.05 0.79 3.93
N ALA A 97 18.32 -0.18 3.40
CA ALA A 97 17.30 -0.86 4.17
C ALA A 97 17.96 -1.59 5.34
N LYS A 98 17.51 -1.31 6.57
CA LYS A 98 18.20 -1.76 7.80
C LYS A 98 18.19 -3.28 7.99
N ASN A 99 17.23 -3.98 7.39
CA ASN A 99 16.98 -5.41 7.59
C ASN A 99 16.99 -6.20 6.27
N VAL A 100 17.69 -5.71 5.25
CA VAL A 100 17.78 -6.40 3.96
C VAL A 100 19.27 -6.51 3.64
N SER A 101 19.84 -7.68 3.89
CA SER A 101 21.15 -8.09 3.35
C SER A 101 20.92 -8.64 1.95
N ASN A 102 21.77 -8.21 1.01
CA ASN A 102 21.72 -8.64 -0.39
C ASN A 102 22.79 -9.71 -0.63
#